data_AF-C8PIK8-F1
#
_entry.id   AF-C8PIK8-F1
#
_cell.length_a   1.000
_cell.length_b   1.000
_cell.length_c   1.000
_cell.angle_alpha   90.00
_cell.angle_beta   90.00
_cell.angle_gamma   90.00
#
_symmetry.space_group_name_H-M   'P 1'
#
loop_
_entity.id
_entity.type
_entity.pdbx_description
1 polymer ?
#
loop_
_entity_poly.entity_id
_entity_poly.type
_entity_poly.pdbx_seq_one_letter_code
_entity_poly.pdbx_strand_id
1 'polypeptide(L)'
;MDLGEKITTEKALIALCEELILKHEDDYKVFVSERSALNLTQYRVNLSVIVPIASGETVLKELMRLTPLLSFTGSSVDATDERGVDILNFTFTLDFLAMASLDE
;
A
#
# COMPACT_ATOMS: atom_id res chain seq x y z
N MET A 1 1.42 7.60 19.39
CA MET A 1 0.95 8.53 18.35
C MET A 1 0.09 7.70 17.43
N ASP A 2 -1.18 8.08 17.27
CA ASP A 2 -2.08 7.48 16.28
C ASP A 2 -1.51 7.75 14.89
N LEU A 3 -0.86 6.75 14.27
CA LEU A 3 -0.26 6.88 12.94
C LEU A 3 -1.31 7.28 11.88
N GLY A 4 -2.60 7.01 12.14
CA GLY A 4 -3.70 7.21 11.19
C GLY A 4 -4.39 8.57 11.22
N GLU A 5 -4.25 9.38 12.27
CA GLU A 5 -5.08 10.59 12.46
C GLU A 5 -4.76 11.74 11.48
N LYS A 6 -3.72 11.64 10.64
CA LYS A 6 -3.30 12.71 9.72
C LYS A 6 -3.13 12.29 8.26
N ILE A 7 -3.49 11.07 7.90
CA ILE A 7 -3.34 10.59 6.51
C ILE A 7 -4.58 10.97 5.71
N THR A 8 -4.54 12.13 5.09
CA THR A 8 -5.66 12.67 4.31
C THR A 8 -5.46 12.55 2.80
N THR A 9 -4.29 12.07 2.37
CA THR A 9 -3.94 11.98 0.94
C THR A 9 -3.33 10.64 0.60
N GLU A 10 -3.54 10.20 -0.64
CA GLU A 10 -2.91 9.01 -1.24
C GLU A 10 -1.39 9.05 -1.05
N LYS A 11 -0.76 10.20 -1.34
CA LYS A 11 0.69 10.38 -1.24
C LYS A 11 1.21 10.21 0.19
N ALA A 12 0.50 10.71 1.19
CA ALA A 12 0.89 10.55 2.60
C ALA A 12 0.80 9.09 3.05
N LEU A 13 -0.20 8.35 2.57
CA LEU A 13 -0.34 6.93 2.90
C LEU A 13 0.76 6.08 2.24
N ILE A 14 1.07 6.35 0.96
CA ILE A 14 2.18 5.69 0.26
C ILE A 14 3.49 5.93 1.01
N ALA A 15 3.80 7.19 1.35
CA ALA A 15 5.01 7.53 2.09
C ALA A 15 5.09 6.80 3.43
N LEU A 16 3.97 6.66 4.16
CA LEU A 16 3.95 5.88 5.39
C LEU A 16 4.22 4.39 5.13
N CYS A 17 3.58 3.79 4.11
CA CYS A 17 3.85 2.40 3.75
C CYS A 17 5.34 2.20 3.43
N GLU A 18 5.94 3.09 2.65
CA GLU A 18 7.37 3.07 2.33
C GLU A 18 8.24 3.16 3.59
N GLU A 19 7.95 4.10 4.51
CA GLU A 19 8.66 4.23 5.79
C GLU A 19 8.56 2.98 6.66
N LEU A 20 7.44 2.26 6.62
CA LEU A 20 7.25 1.01 7.37
C LEU A 20 8.02 -0.15 6.72
N ILE A 21 7.99 -0.26 5.39
CA ILE A 21 8.69 -1.31 4.64
C ILE A 21 10.21 -1.15 4.81
N LEU A 22 10.72 0.08 4.70
CA LEU A 22 12.14 0.42 4.83
C LEU A 22 12.79 -0.02 6.16
N LYS A 23 12.00 -0.30 7.20
CA LYS A 23 12.50 -0.84 8.47
C LYS A 23 12.90 -2.31 8.38
N HIS A 24 12.44 -3.00 7.34
CA HIS A 24 12.53 -4.45 7.19
C HIS A 24 13.12 -4.89 5.85
N GLU A 25 12.97 -4.06 4.80
CA GLU A 25 13.38 -4.37 3.44
C GLU A 25 13.72 -3.08 2.68
N ASP A 26 14.87 -3.07 1.99
CA ASP A 26 15.30 -1.96 1.12
C ASP A 26 15.12 -2.27 -0.37
N ASP A 27 14.98 -3.55 -0.74
CA ASP A 27 14.63 -4.00 -2.09
C ASP A 27 13.11 -4.19 -2.20
N TYR A 28 12.38 -3.09 -2.42
CA TYR A 28 10.92 -3.13 -2.54
C TYR A 28 10.38 -2.21 -3.63
N LYS A 29 9.13 -2.42 -4.03
CA LYS A 29 8.36 -1.49 -4.85
C LYS A 29 6.98 -1.26 -4.26
N VAL A 30 6.57 0.00 -4.15
CA VAL A 30 5.21 0.38 -3.79
C VAL A 30 4.65 1.27 -4.89
N PHE A 31 3.47 0.93 -5.39
CA PHE A 31 2.80 1.75 -6.40
C PHE A 31 1.29 1.54 -6.40
N VAL A 32 0.57 2.53 -6.92
CA VAL A 32 -0.86 2.41 -7.18
C VAL A 32 -1.07 1.62 -8.47
N SER A 33 -1.70 0.45 -8.36
CA SER A 33 -2.00 -0.41 -9.50
C SER A 33 -3.35 -0.08 -10.15
N GLU A 34 -4.31 0.46 -9.40
CA GLU A 34 -5.63 0.82 -9.92
C GLU A 34 -6.23 2.00 -9.14
N ARG A 35 -7.01 2.83 -9.83
CA ARG A 35 -7.89 3.85 -9.22
C ARG A 35 -9.29 3.72 -9.80
N SER A 36 -10.28 3.62 -8.93
CA SER A 36 -11.67 3.38 -9.30
C SER A 36 -12.59 4.35 -8.55
N ALA A 37 -13.30 5.20 -9.28
CA ALA A 37 -14.30 6.09 -8.68
C ALA A 37 -15.47 5.25 -8.13
N LEU A 38 -15.77 5.40 -6.84
CA LEU A 38 -16.93 4.77 -6.20
C LEU A 38 -18.17 5.64 -6.35
N ASN A 39 -17.99 6.97 -6.30
CA ASN A 39 -19.00 8.00 -6.59
C ASN A 39 -18.31 9.35 -6.86
N LEU A 40 -19.10 10.42 -6.99
CA LEU A 40 -18.61 11.78 -7.28
C LEU A 40 -17.61 12.32 -6.24
N THR A 41 -17.61 11.76 -5.03
CA THR A 41 -16.83 12.26 -3.89
C THR A 41 -15.92 11.19 -3.28
N GLN A 42 -15.83 10.01 -3.88
CA GLN A 42 -15.09 8.88 -3.32
C GLN A 42 -14.42 8.08 -4.42
N TYR A 43 -13.16 7.70 -4.18
CA TYR A 43 -12.42 6.80 -5.04
C TYR A 43 -11.70 5.75 -4.21
N ARG A 44 -11.67 4.52 -4.74
CA ARG A 44 -10.89 3.41 -4.24
C ARG A 44 -9.58 3.36 -4.99
N VAL A 45 -8.52 3.06 -4.26
CA VAL A 45 -7.19 2.85 -4.81
C VAL A 45 -6.77 1.42 -4.46
N ASN A 46 -6.10 0.75 -5.40
CA ASN A 46 -5.39 -0.50 -5.13
C ASN A 46 -3.90 -0.18 -5.04
N LEU A 47 -3.30 -0.47 -3.89
CA LEU A 47 -1.87 -0.35 -3.65
C LEU A 47 -1.23 -1.73 -3.82
N SER A 48 -0.23 -1.82 -4.68
CA SER A 48 0.61 -3.00 -4.84
C SER A 48 1.93 -2.79 -4.12
N VAL A 49 2.31 -3.76 -3.29
CA VAL A 49 3.56 -3.79 -2.53
C VAL A 49 4.31 -5.05 -2.92
N ILE A 50 5.49 -4.87 -3.51
CA ILE A 50 6.34 -5.95 -4.00
C ILE A 50 7.59 -6.01 -3.14
N VAL A 51 7.87 -7.18 -2.58
CA VAL A 51 9.03 -7.44 -1.69
C VAL A 51 9.54 -8.87 -1.87
N PRO A 52 10.81 -9.16 -1.54
CA PRO A 52 11.31 -10.53 -1.42
C PRO A 52 10.47 -11.40 -0.48
N ILE A 53 10.35 -12.69 -0.81
CA ILE A 53 9.59 -13.64 0.01
C ILE A 53 10.13 -13.73 1.45
N ALA A 54 11.43 -13.50 1.64
CA ALA A 54 12.10 -13.57 2.93
C ALA A 54 11.63 -12.49 3.92
N SER A 55 11.28 -11.29 3.43
CA SER A 55 10.81 -10.17 4.24
C SER A 55 9.28 -10.02 4.23
N GLY A 56 8.59 -10.67 3.29
CA GLY A 56 7.17 -10.47 3.04
C GLY A 56 6.23 -10.72 4.22
N GLU A 57 6.47 -11.74 5.05
CA GLU A 57 5.62 -11.95 6.25
C GLU A 57 5.73 -10.78 7.24
N THR A 58 6.94 -10.27 7.46
CA THR A 58 7.20 -9.15 8.37
C THR A 58 6.59 -7.87 7.83
N VAL A 59 6.79 -7.59 6.54
CA VAL A 59 6.22 -6.44 5.84
C VAL A 59 4.68 -6.48 5.88
N LEU A 60 4.07 -7.62 5.58
CA LEU A 60 2.62 -7.78 5.63
C LEU A 60 2.07 -7.49 7.03
N LYS A 61 2.69 -8.06 8.07
CA LYS A 61 2.28 -7.81 9.47
C LYS A 61 2.38 -6.34 9.85
N GLU A 62 3.43 -5.64 9.40
CA GLU A 62 3.62 -4.22 9.68
C GLU A 62 2.54 -3.38 8.98
N LEU A 63 2.25 -3.64 7.71
CA LEU A 63 1.23 -2.93 6.93
C LEU A 63 -0.19 -3.22 7.41
N MET A 64 -0.48 -4.45 7.86
CA MET A 64 -1.79 -4.81 8.42
C MET A 64 -2.15 -4.00 9.67
N ARG A 65 -1.16 -3.42 10.38
CA ARG A 65 -1.42 -2.51 11.52
C ARG A 65 -2.10 -1.21 11.10
N LEU A 66 -2.10 -0.88 9.81
CA LEU A 66 -2.80 0.28 9.26
C LEU A 66 -4.29 0.02 9.01
N THR A 67 -4.82 -1.18 9.30
CA THR A 67 -6.27 -1.43 9.25
C THR A 67 -6.99 -0.48 10.23
N PRO A 68 -8.07 0.23 9.85
CA PRO A 68 -8.85 0.05 8.62
C PRO A 68 -8.43 0.93 7.43
N LEU A 69 -7.40 1.78 7.56
CA LEU A 69 -6.94 2.66 6.48
C LEU A 69 -6.42 1.88 5.27
N LEU A 70 -5.75 0.76 5.52
CA LEU A 70 -5.21 -0.13 4.51
C LEU A 70 -5.85 -1.52 4.68
N SER A 71 -6.63 -1.95 3.69
CA SER A 71 -7.33 -3.24 3.72
C SER A 71 -6.62 -4.24 2.84
N PHE A 72 -6.14 -5.35 3.40
CA PHE A 72 -5.52 -6.41 2.60
C PHE A 72 -6.56 -7.12 1.73
N THR A 73 -6.28 -7.25 0.43
CA THR A 73 -7.20 -7.90 -0.53
C THR A 73 -6.64 -9.17 -1.13
N GLY A 74 -5.32 -9.33 -1.19
CA GLY A 74 -4.73 -10.55 -1.71
C GLY A 74 -3.21 -10.50 -1.80
N SER A 75 -2.64 -11.67 -2.09
CA SER A 75 -1.22 -11.86 -2.32
C SER A 75 -0.99 -12.81 -3.47
N SER A 76 0.06 -12.57 -4.26
CA SER A 76 0.59 -13.52 -5.23
C SER A 76 2.10 -13.67 -5.06
N VAL A 77 2.60 -14.83 -5.48
CA VAL A 77 4.04 -15.06 -5.69
C VAL A 77 4.30 -14.78 -7.16
N ASP A 78 5.15 -13.80 -7.45
CA ASP A 78 5.66 -13.57 -8.81
C ASP A 78 6.89 -14.45 -9.05
N ALA A 79 7.20 -14.67 -10.34
CA ALA A 79 8.36 -15.47 -10.73
C ALA A 79 9.66 -14.92 -10.11
N THR A 80 10.55 -15.84 -9.79
CA THR A 80 11.89 -15.58 -9.27
C THR A 80 12.61 -14.50 -10.10
N ASP A 81 13.18 -13.50 -9.44
CA ASP A 81 13.87 -12.40 -10.09
C ASP A 81 15.20 -12.82 -10.75
N GLU A 82 15.89 -11.87 -11.38
CA GLU A 82 17.19 -12.11 -12.03
C GLU A 82 18.30 -12.59 -11.07
N ARG A 83 18.08 -12.45 -9.76
CA ARG A 83 19.00 -12.83 -8.68
C ARG A 83 18.65 -14.19 -8.08
N GLY A 84 17.56 -14.83 -8.52
CA GLY A 84 17.12 -16.10 -7.96
C GLY A 84 16.25 -15.95 -6.70
N VAL A 85 15.69 -14.76 -6.44
CA VAL A 85 14.85 -14.47 -5.27
C VAL A 85 13.37 -14.51 -5.65
N ASP A 86 12.58 -15.32 -4.94
CA ASP A 86 11.13 -15.32 -5.10
C ASP A 86 10.52 -14.03 -4.56
N ILE A 87 9.57 -13.48 -5.30
CA ILE A 87 8.95 -12.19 -5.02
C ILE A 87 7.52 -12.39 -4.55
N LEU A 88 7.13 -11.66 -3.51
CA LEU A 88 5.74 -11.52 -3.08
C LEU A 88 5.17 -10.17 -3.52
N ASN A 89 3.95 -10.21 -4.03
CA ASN A 89 3.15 -9.04 -4.35
C ASN A 89 1.90 -9.05 -3.47
N PHE A 90 1.75 -8.03 -2.64
CA PHE A 90 0.58 -7.79 -1.81
C PHE A 90 -0.29 -6.71 -2.42
N THR A 91 -1.59 -6.95 -2.47
CA THR A 91 -2.57 -5.94 -2.86
C THR A 91 -3.35 -5.49 -1.64
N PHE A 92 -3.48 -4.17 -1.53
CA PHE A 92 -4.29 -3.52 -0.52
C PHE A 92 -5.27 -2.54 -1.16
N THR A 93 -6.44 -2.37 -0.58
CA THR A 93 -7.41 -1.35 -0.93
C THR A 93 -7.43 -0.22 0.08
N LEU A 94 -7.64 0.99 -0.42
CA LEU A 94 -7.80 2.20 0.38
C LEU A 94 -8.88 3.07 -0.27
N ASP A 95 -9.82 3.54 0.54
CA ASP A 95 -10.93 4.40 0.09
C ASP A 95 -10.63 5.83 0.52
N PHE A 96 -10.54 6.74 -0.45
CA PHE A 96 -10.35 8.16 -0.22
C PHE A 96 -11.63 8.91 -0.53
N LEU A 97 -11.91 9.93 0.29
CA LEU A 97 -12.83 10.98 -0.10
C LEU A 97 -12.08 11.86 -1.11
N ALA A 98 -12.61 11.98 -2.33
CA ALA A 98 -12.30 13.12 -3.16
C ALA A 98 -12.88 14.33 -2.43
N MET A 99 -12.08 14.98 -1.59
CA MET A 99 -12.34 16.36 -1.27
C MET A 99 -12.35 17.05 -2.62
N ALA A 100 -13.55 17.41 -3.10
CA ALA A 100 -13.66 18.38 -4.17
C ALA A 100 -12.71 19.49 -3.78
N SER A 101 -11.73 19.76 -4.65
CA SER A 101 -11.01 21.00 -4.59
C SER A 101 -12.08 22.09 -4.51
N LEU A 102 -12.33 22.60 -3.31
CA LEU A 102 -12.95 23.89 -3.07
C LEU A 102 -11.90 24.93 -3.47
N ASP A 103 -11.53 24.86 -4.75
CA ASP A 103 -10.70 25.78 -5.48
C ASP A 103 -11.48 26.01 -6.77
N GLU A 104 -12.57 26.77 -6.61
CA GLU A 104 -13.07 27.82 -7.51
C GLU A 104 -14.05 28.72 -6.75
#